data_AF-A0A2V7S6S9-F1
#
_entry.id   AF-A0A2V7S6S9-F1
#
_cell.length_a   1.000
_cell.length_b   1.000
_cell.length_c   1.000
_cell.angle_alpha   90.00
_cell.angle_beta   90.00
_cell.angle_gamma   90.00
#
_symmetry.space_group_name_H-M   'P 1'
#
loop_
_entity.id
_entity.type
_entity.pdbx_description
1 polymer ?
#
loop_
_entity_poly.entity_id
_entity_poly.type
_entity_poly.pdbx_seq_one_letter_code
_entity_poly.pdbx_strand_id
1 'polypeptide(L)'
;MTGPFVGYVQTVCVHPDHQRRGVGTVLVRFAEERIFRESPNVFLCVSSFNTDAKRLYHRLGYDVVGELTDYLVRGHSEILLRKTIGPLAGFRSG
;
A
#
# COMPACT_ATOMS: atom_id res chain seq x y z
N MET A 1 2.56 -16.40 6.22
CA MET A 1 1.22 -16.27 5.59
C MET A 1 1.29 -16.88 4.20
N THR A 2 0.25 -17.58 3.74
CA THR A 2 0.19 -18.18 2.39
C THR A 2 -0.89 -17.49 1.58
N GLY A 3 -0.57 -17.03 0.37
CA GLY A 3 -1.51 -16.35 -0.53
C GLY A 3 -0.82 -15.44 -1.55
N PRO A 4 -1.55 -14.90 -2.54
CA PRO A 4 -0.98 -14.03 -3.57
C PRO A 4 -0.57 -12.64 -3.05
N PHE A 5 -1.14 -12.19 -1.93
CA PHE A 5 -0.97 -10.84 -1.36
C PHE A 5 -0.30 -10.86 0.01
N VAL A 6 0.80 -11.60 0.16
CA VAL A 6 1.51 -11.74 1.46
C VAL A 6 2.18 -10.46 1.94
N GLY A 7 2.70 -9.64 1.03
CA GLY A 7 3.26 -8.33 1.35
C GLY A 7 2.17 -7.27 1.35
N TYR A 8 1.46 -7.08 2.47
CA TYR A 8 0.32 -6.17 2.55
C TYR A 8 0.43 -5.21 3.73
N VAL A 9 0.21 -3.92 3.49
CA VAL A 9 0.11 -2.90 4.54
C VAL A 9 -1.37 -2.71 4.88
N GLN A 10 -1.78 -3.17 6.07
CA GLN A 10 -3.18 -3.14 6.48
C GLN A 10 -3.69 -1.74 6.83
N THR A 11 -2.91 -0.97 7.59
CA THR A 11 -3.34 0.34 8.06
C THR A 11 -2.13 1.24 8.26
N VAL A 12 -2.25 2.49 7.82
CA VAL A 12 -1.30 3.56 8.10
C VAL A 12 -2.08 4.77 8.56
N CYS A 13 -1.81 5.21 9.79
CA CYS A 13 -2.44 6.39 10.37
C CYS A 13 -1.36 7.31 10.92
N VAL A 14 -1.56 8.61 10.72
CA VAL A 14 -0.75 9.66 11.34
C VAL A 14 -1.71 10.61 12.03
N HIS A 15 -1.46 10.89 13.30
CA HIS A 15 -2.24 11.86 14.06
C HIS A 15 -2.33 13.20 13.33
N PRO A 16 -3.51 13.88 13.27
CA PRO A 16 -3.70 15.10 12.50
C PRO A 16 -2.62 16.17 12.68
N ASP A 17 -2.19 16.41 13.92
CA ASP A 17 -1.17 17.43 14.25
C ASP A 17 0.23 17.12 13.70
N HIS A 18 0.47 15.87 13.31
CA HIS A 18 1.74 15.38 12.77
C HIS A 18 1.67 15.07 11.26
N GLN A 19 0.52 15.33 10.60
CA GLN A 19 0.37 15.14 9.16
C GLN A 19 1.11 16.21 8.36
N ARG A 20 1.29 15.96 7.05
CA ARG A 20 1.99 16.85 6.10
C ARG A 20 3.44 17.21 6.47
N ARG A 21 4.06 16.45 7.38
CA ARG A 21 5.47 16.56 7.79
C ARG A 21 6.35 15.41 7.32
N GLY A 22 5.86 14.60 6.37
CA GLY A 22 6.58 13.43 5.84
C GLY A 22 6.46 12.15 6.68
N VAL A 23 5.80 12.18 7.85
CA VAL A 23 5.66 11.01 8.73
C VAL A 23 5.03 9.81 8.02
N GLY A 24 3.94 10.02 7.26
CA GLY A 24 3.31 8.95 6.48
C GLY A 24 4.26 8.30 5.47
N THR A 25 5.11 9.09 4.81
CA THR A 25 6.15 8.60 3.90
C THR A 25 7.15 7.70 4.63
N VAL A 26 7.59 8.10 5.82
CA VAL A 26 8.54 7.32 6.63
C VAL A 26 7.93 5.99 7.05
N LEU A 27 6.68 6.00 7.54
CA LEU A 27 5.97 4.78 7.95
C LEU A 27 5.80 3.79 6.79
N VAL A 28 5.38 4.27 5.62
CA VAL A 28 5.18 3.39 4.45
C VAL A 28 6.51 2.83 3.96
N ARG A 29 7.57 3.64 3.88
CA ARG A 29 8.91 3.16 3.47
C ARG A 29 9.46 2.11 4.43
N PHE A 30 9.29 2.30 5.73
CA PHE A 30 9.67 1.29 6.71
C PHE A 30 8.94 -0.06 6.47
N ALA A 31 7.64 0.00 6.19
CA ALA A 31 6.85 -1.20 5.87
C ALA A 31 7.31 -1.84 4.55
N GLU A 32 7.56 -1.04 3.51
CA GLU A 32 8.12 -1.49 2.23
C GLU A 32 9.44 -2.23 2.42
N GLU A 33 10.40 -1.62 3.12
CA GLU A 33 11.72 -2.22 3.38
C GLU A 33 11.62 -3.55 4.11
N ARG A 34 10.68 -3.68 5.04
CA ARG A 34 10.42 -4.95 5.73
C ARG A 34 9.82 -5.98 4.79
N ILE A 35 8.79 -5.61 4.01
CA ILE A 35 8.10 -6.54 3.10
C ILE A 35 9.03 -7.00 1.98
N PHE A 36 9.86 -6.12 1.43
CA PHE A 36 10.77 -6.45 0.32
C PHE A 36 11.88 -7.44 0.68
N ARG A 37 12.08 -7.76 1.97
CA ARG A 37 12.96 -8.85 2.40
C ARG A 37 12.33 -10.23 2.14
N GLU A 38 11.00 -10.31 2.10
CA GLU A 38 10.26 -11.57 2.07
C GLU A 38 9.35 -11.70 0.83
N SER A 39 9.04 -10.59 0.15
CA SER A 39 8.12 -10.55 -1.00
C SER A 39 8.56 -9.48 -2.01
N PRO A 40 8.49 -9.72 -3.33
CA PRO A 40 8.79 -8.70 -4.34
C PRO A 40 7.63 -7.71 -4.56
N ASN A 41 6.56 -7.81 -3.76
CA ASN A 41 5.34 -7.03 -3.89
C ASN A 41 4.90 -6.45 -2.55
N VAL A 42 4.47 -5.19 -2.58
CA VAL A 42 3.77 -4.50 -1.50
C VAL A 42 2.40 -4.08 -2.03
N PHE A 43 1.36 -4.44 -1.30
CA PHE A 43 -0.03 -4.14 -1.59
C PHE A 43 -0.65 -3.31 -0.46
N LEU A 44 -1.62 -2.47 -0.80
CA LEU A 44 -2.50 -1.80 0.15
C LEU A 44 -3.79 -1.36 -0.54
N CYS A 45 -4.82 -1.11 0.25
CA CYS A 45 -6.04 -0.47 -0.23
C CYS A 45 -6.10 0.99 0.22
N VAL A 46 -6.74 1.82 -0.61
CA VAL A 46 -7.09 3.20 -0.24
C VAL A 46 -8.48 3.54 -0.72
N SER A 47 -9.27 4.15 0.15
CA SER A 47 -10.63 4.56 -0.19
C SER A 47 -10.63 5.62 -1.29
N SER A 48 -11.61 5.53 -2.19
CA SER A 48 -11.75 6.40 -3.36
C SER A 48 -11.85 7.89 -2.98
N PHE A 49 -12.39 8.20 -1.79
CA PHE A 49 -12.48 9.57 -1.26
C PHE A 49 -11.19 10.09 -0.61
N ASN A 50 -10.21 9.24 -0.29
CA ASN A 50 -8.99 9.64 0.43
C ASN A 50 -7.92 10.19 -0.53
N THR A 51 -8.15 11.40 -1.04
CA THR A 51 -7.29 12.04 -2.06
C THR A 51 -5.86 12.25 -1.61
N ASP A 52 -5.62 12.55 -0.34
CA ASP A 52 -4.28 12.81 0.19
C ASP A 52 -3.46 11.53 0.36
N ALA A 53 -4.06 10.44 0.82
CA ALA A 53 -3.40 9.14 0.84
C ALA A 53 -3.10 8.63 -0.58
N LYS A 54 -4.03 8.79 -1.53
CA LYS A 54 -3.78 8.48 -2.95
C LYS A 54 -2.56 9.24 -3.50
N ARG A 55 -2.46 10.54 -3.23
CA ARG A 55 -1.29 11.35 -3.60
C ARG A 55 0.00 10.87 -2.94
N LEU A 56 -0.05 10.47 -1.67
CA LEU A 56 1.10 9.87 -0.99
C LEU A 56 1.57 8.59 -1.68
N TYR A 57 0.68 7.61 -1.87
CA TYR A 57 1.04 6.32 -2.44
C TYR A 57 1.51 6.44 -3.90
N HIS A 58 0.87 7.27 -4.71
CA HIS A 58 1.34 7.55 -6.07
C HIS A 58 2.77 8.10 -6.08
N ARG A 59 3.10 9.08 -5.22
CA ARG A 59 4.48 9.60 -5.10
C ARG A 59 5.50 8.56 -4.60
N LEU A 60 5.03 7.54 -3.90
CA LEU A 60 5.87 6.42 -3.43
C LEU A 60 6.07 5.34 -4.51
N GLY A 61 5.44 5.47 -5.68
CA GLY A 61 5.58 4.56 -6.82
C GLY A 61 4.63 3.37 -6.78
N TYR A 62 3.44 3.54 -6.20
CA TYR A 62 2.37 2.55 -6.31
C TYR A 62 1.52 2.79 -7.55
N ASP A 63 1.16 1.69 -8.21
CA ASP A 63 0.21 1.66 -9.33
C ASP A 63 -1.15 1.13 -8.89
N VAL A 64 -2.21 1.56 -9.56
CA VAL A 64 -3.55 0.99 -9.41
C VAL A 64 -3.62 -0.34 -10.13
N VAL A 65 -3.99 -1.41 -9.42
CA VAL A 65 -4.10 -2.77 -9.98
C VAL A 65 -5.49 -3.39 -9.81
N GLY A 66 -6.40 -2.71 -9.13
CA GLY A 66 -7.78 -3.16 -8.99
C GLY A 66 -8.64 -2.16 -8.24
N GLU A 67 -9.94 -2.40 -8.31
CA GLU A 67 -10.96 -1.61 -7.62
C GLU A 67 -11.98 -2.56 -7.01
N LEU A 68 -12.32 -2.33 -5.75
CA LEU A 68 -13.32 -3.07 -5.00
C LEU A 68 -14.47 -2.12 -4.66
N THR A 69 -15.56 -2.19 -5.43
CA THR A 69 -16.76 -1.38 -5.22
C THR A 69 -17.53 -1.87 -3.99
N ASP A 70 -18.09 -0.94 -3.21
CA ASP A 70 -18.94 -1.25 -2.04
C ASP A 70 -18.26 -2.17 -0.99
N TYR A 71 -16.93 -2.12 -0.88
CA TYR A 71 -16.18 -3.03 -0.02
C TYR A 71 -16.23 -2.65 1.47
N LEU A 72 -15.86 -1.41 1.81
CA LEU A 72 -15.92 -0.91 3.19
C LEU A 72 -17.14 -0.02 3.45
N VAL A 73 -17.44 0.88 2.51
CA VAL A 73 -18.54 1.84 2.62
C VAL A 73 -19.35 1.79 1.33
N ARG A 74 -20.67 1.67 1.46
CA ARG A 74 -21.59 1.71 0.31
C ARG A 74 -21.42 3.00 -0.49
N GLY A 75 -21.38 2.89 -1.81
CA GLY A 75 -21.19 4.01 -2.74
C GLY A 75 -19.74 4.48 -2.87
N HIS A 76 -18.79 3.82 -2.19
CA HIS A 76 -17.37 4.09 -2.30
C HIS A 76 -16.59 2.83 -2.66
N SER A 77 -15.43 3.03 -3.28
CA SER A 77 -14.54 1.94 -3.68
C SER A 77 -13.28 1.95 -2.83
N GLU A 78 -12.73 0.77 -2.59
CA GLU A 78 -11.34 0.61 -2.18
C GLU A 78 -10.47 0.32 -3.40
N ILE A 79 -9.47 1.16 -3.63
CA ILE A 79 -8.54 1.02 -4.74
C ILE A 79 -7.37 0.16 -4.28
N LEU A 80 -7.16 -1.00 -4.92
CA LEU A 80 -6.02 -1.87 -4.66
C LEU A 80 -4.80 -1.30 -5.37
N LEU A 81 -3.78 -0.99 -4.58
CA LEU A 81 -2.51 -0.46 -5.03
C LEU A 81 -1.41 -1.50 -4.90
N ARG A 82 -0.46 -1.51 -5.85
CA ARG A 82 0.71 -2.39 -5.85
C ARG A 82 1.97 -1.59 -6.14
N LYS A 83 3.02 -1.87 -5.38
CA LYS A 83 4.41 -1.54 -5.71
C LYS A 83 5.21 -2.83 -5.79
N THR A 84 6.09 -2.95 -6.77
CA THR A 84 6.84 -4.19 -7.00
C THR A 84 8.26 -3.95 -7.46
N ILE A 85 9.16 -4.87 -7.09
CA ILE A 85 10.54 -4.95 -7.58
C ILE A 85 10.76 -6.13 -8.54
N GLY A 86 9.71 -6.91 -8.83
CA GLY A 86 9.81 -8.07 -9.72
C GLY A 86 8.67 -9.10 -9.56
N PRO A 87 8.68 -10.16 -10.38
CA PRO A 87 7.72 -11.25 -10.26
C PRO A 87 7.95 -12.08 -8.99
N LEU A 88 6.88 -12.75 -8.51
CA LEU A 88 6.99 -13.72 -7.41
C LEU A 88 7.82 -14.95 -7.82
N ALA A 89 7.68 -15.38 -9.07
CA ALA A 89 8.47 -16.46 -9.63
C ALA A 89 9.96 -16.10 -9.62
N GLY A 90 10.79 -16.93 -8.97
CA GLY A 90 12.23 -16.72 -8.89
C GLY A 90 12.68 -15.69 -7.85
N PHE A 91 11.77 -15.08 -7.09
CA PHE A 91 12.15 -14.22 -5.97
C PHE A 91 12.82 -15.05 -4.88
N ARG A 92 13.96 -14.57 -4.39
CA ARG A 92 14.69 -15.14 -3.26
C ARG A 92 14.77 -14.05 -2.20
N SER A 93 14.24 -14.35 -1.01
CA SER A 93 14.49 -13.53 0.17
C SER A 93 15.99 -13.48 0.42
N GLY A 94 16.53 -12.28 0.59
CA GLY A 94 17.92 -12.06 0.99
C GLY A 94 18.16 -12.37 2.47
#